data_AF-A0A950HFK3-F1
#
_entry.id   AF-A0A950HFK3-F1
#
_cell.length_a   1.000
_cell.length_b   1.000
_cell.length_c   1.000
_cell.angle_alpha   90.00
_cell.angle_beta   90.00
_cell.angle_gamma   90.00
#
_symmetry.space_group_name_H-M   'P 1'
#
loop_
_entity.id
_entity.type
_entity.pdbx_description
1 polymer ?
#
loop_
_entity_poly.entity_id
_entity_poly.type
_entity_poly.pdbx_seq_one_letter_code
_entity_poly.pdbx_strand_id
1 'polypeptide(L)'
;APEHRLTLSGLAYTSLHAVDWHEWLHLITHHTRDYRPQPYQQLAAALRANGHESTAREVLIAQQRDRYQRGEIGGPLVKGAHRLWGTLAGYGYRSRRAVLALVLVLMTAAGLGVAAGHTPLGPGRYVAARTTQAHDPDSPCSLVEQVGVGIDRSVPLAPMGIGNRCDLDTSSPAGQVFVAAAWVLQVLFWTLATLAIAGYLGLIRKAGAPG
;
A
#
# COMPACT_ATOMS: atom_id res chain seq x y z
N ALA A 1 44.35 -17.49 17.17
CA ALA A 1 43.67 -17.65 18.47
C ALA A 1 42.29 -18.25 18.22
N PRO A 2 41.82 -19.25 18.99
CA PRO A 2 40.47 -19.76 18.82
C PRO A 2 39.48 -18.68 19.27
N GLU A 3 38.63 -18.21 18.35
CA GLU A 3 37.51 -17.33 18.67
C GLU A 3 36.62 -18.04 19.70
N HIS A 4 36.64 -17.56 20.95
CA HIS A 4 35.78 -18.09 21.99
C HIS A 4 34.34 -17.73 21.64
N ARG A 5 33.60 -18.72 21.13
CA ARG A 5 32.20 -18.58 20.78
C ARG A 5 31.34 -18.77 22.03
N LEU A 6 30.81 -17.67 22.55
CA LEU A 6 29.79 -17.68 23.58
C LEU A 6 28.40 -17.73 22.94
N THR A 7 27.71 -18.85 23.09
CA THR A 7 26.30 -18.99 22.70
C THR A 7 25.44 -18.98 23.96
N LEU A 8 24.78 -17.85 24.22
CA LEU A 8 23.87 -17.69 25.36
C LEU A 8 22.41 -17.77 24.89
N SER A 9 21.62 -18.60 25.56
CA SER A 9 20.17 -18.70 25.37
C SER A 9 19.51 -18.54 26.74
N GLY A 10 18.39 -17.82 26.82
CA GLY A 10 17.69 -17.66 28.10
C GLY A 10 18.30 -16.61 29.05
N LEU A 11 19.19 -15.74 28.55
CA LEU A 11 19.75 -14.65 29.36
C LEU A 11 18.64 -13.70 29.84
N ALA A 12 18.44 -13.61 31.15
CA ALA A 12 17.53 -12.69 31.81
C ALA A 12 18.31 -11.77 32.75
N TYR A 13 17.98 -10.48 32.74
CA TYR A 13 18.57 -9.45 33.59
C TYR A 13 17.57 -8.32 33.83
N THR A 14 17.72 -7.60 34.94
CA THR A 14 16.82 -6.52 35.37
C THR A 14 17.33 -5.13 35.00
N SER A 15 18.65 -4.94 34.96
CA SER A 15 19.30 -3.66 34.65
C SER A 15 20.64 -3.88 33.96
N LEU A 16 21.09 -2.86 33.22
CA LEU A 16 22.44 -2.78 32.67
C LEU A 16 23.20 -1.69 33.47
N HIS A 17 24.30 -2.05 34.11
CA HIS A 17 25.08 -1.12 34.94
C HIS A 17 26.42 -0.71 34.32
N ALA A 18 27.00 -1.56 33.46
CA ALA A 18 28.33 -1.35 32.89
C ALA A 18 28.32 -1.02 31.39
N VAL A 19 27.18 -1.20 30.71
CA VAL A 19 27.05 -1.11 29.26
C VAL A 19 25.79 -0.31 28.96
N ASP A 20 25.88 0.66 28.04
CA ASP A 20 24.69 1.42 27.64
C ASP A 20 23.74 0.54 26.81
N TRP A 21 22.46 0.87 26.78
CA TRP A 21 21.48 0.13 26.01
C TRP A 21 21.79 0.13 24.51
N HIS A 22 22.41 1.19 23.99
CA HIS A 22 22.85 1.27 22.58
C HIS A 22 23.95 0.25 22.28
N GLU A 23 24.94 0.13 23.17
CA GLU A 23 26.05 -0.81 23.02
C GLU A 23 25.55 -2.25 23.11
N TRP A 24 24.64 -2.52 24.05
CA TRP A 24 24.01 -3.83 24.18
C TRP A 24 23.15 -4.16 22.96
N LEU A 25 22.37 -3.20 22.45
CA LEU A 25 21.59 -3.36 21.23
C LEU A 25 22.50 -3.60 20.02
N HIS A 26 23.63 -2.90 19.92
CA HIS A 26 24.62 -3.10 18.87
C HIS A 26 25.20 -4.52 18.92
N LEU A 27 25.52 -5.02 20.13
CA LEU A 27 25.99 -6.37 20.34
C LEU A 27 24.98 -7.41 19.87
N ILE A 28 23.71 -7.29 20.30
CA ILE A 28 22.64 -8.20 19.86
C ILE A 28 22.48 -8.14 18.34
N THR A 29 22.52 -6.94 17.75
CA THR A 29 22.19 -6.72 16.34
C THR A 29 23.33 -7.04 15.38
N HIS A 30 24.60 -7.00 15.78
CA HIS A 30 25.75 -7.18 14.88
C HIS A 30 26.65 -8.35 15.26
N HIS A 31 26.72 -8.71 16.55
CA HIS A 31 27.66 -9.70 17.05
C HIS A 31 27.00 -11.04 17.43
N THR A 32 25.72 -11.22 17.11
CA THR A 32 25.05 -12.53 17.14
C THR A 32 25.05 -13.15 15.75
N ARG A 33 25.03 -14.49 15.66
CA ARG A 33 24.95 -15.20 14.37
C ARG A 33 23.53 -15.20 13.84
N ASP A 34 22.60 -15.69 14.65
CA ASP A 34 21.21 -15.90 14.25
C ASP A 34 20.29 -14.90 14.94
N TYR A 35 19.26 -14.47 14.22
CA TYR A 35 18.20 -13.68 14.80
C TYR A 35 17.52 -14.45 15.92
N ARG A 36 17.45 -13.85 17.11
CA ARG A 36 16.62 -14.35 18.21
C ARG A 36 15.81 -13.20 18.81
N PRO A 37 14.49 -13.40 19.04
CA PRO A 37 13.64 -12.33 19.57
C PRO A 37 13.89 -12.07 21.07
N GLN A 38 14.36 -13.07 21.81
CA GLN A 38 14.45 -13.03 23.27
C GLN A 38 15.36 -11.90 23.81
N PRO A 39 16.59 -11.66 23.31
CA PRO A 39 17.47 -10.61 23.86
C PRO A 39 16.89 -9.19 23.71
N TYR A 40 16.18 -8.92 22.60
CA TYR A 40 15.50 -7.65 22.38
C TYR A 40 14.34 -7.45 23.37
N GLN A 41 13.55 -8.49 23.60
CA GLN A 41 12.44 -8.43 24.56
C GLN A 41 12.94 -8.24 25.99
N GLN A 42 14.06 -8.88 26.35
CA GLN A 42 14.68 -8.70 27.66
C GLN A 42 15.18 -7.26 27.86
N LEU A 43 15.86 -6.70 26.86
CA LEU A 43 16.32 -5.31 26.90
C LEU A 43 15.15 -4.33 27.02
N ALA A 44 14.10 -4.51 26.22
CA ALA A 44 12.91 -3.66 26.29
C ALA A 44 12.21 -3.78 27.65
N ALA A 45 12.10 -4.98 28.22
CA ALA A 45 11.52 -5.19 29.54
C ALA A 45 12.34 -4.50 30.65
N ALA A 46 13.68 -4.62 30.60
CA ALA A 46 14.57 -3.94 31.53
C ALA A 46 14.45 -2.41 31.42
N LEU A 47 14.39 -1.85 30.19
CA LEU A 47 14.23 -0.41 29.99
C LEU A 47 12.89 0.12 30.53
N ARG A 48 11.78 -0.61 30.32
CA ARG A 48 10.48 -0.26 30.89
C ARG A 48 10.49 -0.29 32.41
N ALA A 49 11.09 -1.32 33.01
CA ALA A 49 11.20 -1.43 34.47
C ALA A 49 11.98 -0.25 35.08
N ASN A 50 12.88 0.36 34.32
CA ASN A 50 13.62 1.56 34.69
C ASN A 50 12.97 2.88 34.22
N GLY A 51 11.72 2.86 33.75
CA GLY A 51 10.96 4.04 33.33
C GLY A 51 11.28 4.60 31.93
N HIS A 52 12.09 3.90 31.13
CA HIS A 52 12.55 4.35 29.80
C HIS A 52 11.67 3.79 28.67
N GLU A 53 10.38 4.15 28.66
CA GLU A 53 9.38 3.60 27.73
C GLU A 53 9.69 3.95 26.25
N SER A 54 10.19 5.17 25.99
CA SER A 54 10.60 5.61 24.65
C SER A 54 11.75 4.76 24.09
N THR A 55 12.77 4.53 24.91
CA THR A 55 13.94 3.70 24.57
C THR A 55 13.54 2.24 24.36
N ALA A 56 12.65 1.70 25.19
CA ALA A 56 12.12 0.34 25.00
C ALA A 56 11.42 0.18 23.63
N ARG A 57 10.72 1.22 23.17
CA ARG A 57 10.09 1.22 21.85
C ARG A 57 11.10 1.23 20.71
N GLU A 58 12.19 1.97 20.85
CA GLU A 58 13.29 1.99 19.86
C GLU A 58 13.94 0.60 19.72
N VAL A 59 14.17 -0.09 20.84
CA VAL A 59 14.68 -1.47 20.84
C VAL A 59 13.75 -2.43 20.09
N LEU A 60 12.43 -2.32 20.27
CA LEU A 60 11.46 -3.17 19.55
C LEU A 60 11.37 -2.82 18.06
N ILE A 61 11.60 -1.56 17.67
CA ILE A 61 11.71 -1.18 16.26
C ILE A 61 12.98 -1.80 15.66
N ALA A 62 14.11 -1.76 16.37
CA ALA A 62 15.34 -2.40 15.96
C ALA A 62 15.17 -3.93 15.84
N GLN A 63 14.47 -4.57 16.77
CA GLN A 63 14.11 -5.99 16.71
C GLN A 63 13.36 -6.33 15.42
N GLN A 64 12.35 -5.53 15.07
CA GLN A 64 11.57 -5.76 13.85
C GLN A 64 12.42 -5.57 12.59
N ARG A 65 13.33 -4.58 12.60
CA ARG A 65 14.27 -4.36 11.50
C ARG A 65 15.26 -5.52 11.33
N ASP A 66 15.82 -6.01 12.43
CA ASP A 66 16.73 -7.15 12.43
C ASP A 66 16.01 -8.45 12.01
N ARG A 67 14.75 -8.64 12.44
CA ARG A 67 13.89 -9.72 11.95
C ARG A 67 13.72 -9.72 10.44
N TYR A 68 13.62 -8.55 9.80
CA TYR A 68 13.52 -8.47 8.34
C TYR A 68 14.86 -8.68 7.63
N GLN A 69 15.97 -8.31 8.27
CA GLN A 69 17.30 -8.41 7.67
C GLN A 69 17.91 -9.81 7.81
N ARG A 70 17.78 -10.42 8.99
CA ARG A 70 18.35 -11.72 9.35
C ARG A 70 17.34 -12.86 9.36
N GLY A 71 16.07 -12.56 9.64
CA GLY A 71 14.99 -13.52 9.48
C GLY A 71 14.66 -13.61 7.99
N GLU A 72 15.08 -14.71 7.37
CA GLU A 72 14.79 -15.06 6.00
C GLU A 72 13.28 -14.93 5.68
N ILE A 73 12.87 -13.78 5.17
CA ILE A 73 11.57 -13.65 4.51
C ILE A 73 11.79 -13.85 3.00
N GLY A 74 11.93 -15.13 2.65
CA GLY A 74 11.25 -15.77 1.53
C GLY A 74 11.48 -15.24 0.11
N GLY A 75 12.62 -15.55 -0.50
CA GLY A 75 12.77 -15.53 -1.97
C GLY A 75 12.48 -14.19 -2.68
N PRO A 76 12.59 -14.16 -4.03
CA PRO A 76 12.38 -12.94 -4.81
C PRO A 76 10.93 -12.43 -4.74
N LEU A 77 9.96 -13.32 -4.55
CA LEU A 77 8.53 -12.97 -4.45
C LEU A 77 8.20 -12.17 -3.19
N VAL A 78 8.77 -12.52 -2.03
CA VAL A 78 8.52 -11.74 -0.80
C VAL A 78 9.35 -10.47 -0.77
N LYS A 79 10.48 -10.36 -1.49
CA LYS A 79 11.13 -9.05 -1.73
C LYS A 79 10.26 -8.11 -2.57
N GLY A 80 9.59 -8.63 -3.61
CA GLY A 80 8.62 -7.87 -4.39
C GLY A 80 7.41 -7.45 -3.55
N ALA A 81 6.85 -8.39 -2.80
CA ALA A 81 5.76 -8.10 -1.86
C ALA A 81 6.23 -7.14 -0.76
N HIS A 82 7.43 -7.24 -0.21
CA HIS A 82 7.91 -6.37 0.86
C HIS A 82 8.30 -4.98 0.35
N ARG A 83 8.71 -4.82 -0.91
CA ARG A 83 8.89 -3.51 -1.54
C ARG A 83 7.55 -2.84 -1.82
N LEU A 84 6.55 -3.62 -2.24
CA LEU A 84 5.18 -3.16 -2.40
C LEU A 84 4.60 -2.80 -1.01
N TRP A 85 4.64 -3.70 -0.05
CA TRP A 85 4.15 -3.50 1.32
C TRP A 85 4.95 -2.49 2.13
N GLY A 86 6.26 -2.31 1.88
CA GLY A 86 7.11 -1.30 2.54
C GLY A 86 6.86 0.11 2.00
N THR A 87 6.45 0.23 0.74
CA THR A 87 5.93 1.49 0.19
C THR A 87 4.47 1.73 0.61
N LEU A 88 3.68 0.68 0.85
CA LEU A 88 2.27 0.75 1.22
C LEU A 88 2.00 0.89 2.74
N ALA A 89 2.77 0.26 3.63
CA ALA A 89 2.49 0.10 5.06
C ALA A 89 3.31 1.05 5.98
N GLY A 90 3.55 2.29 5.55
CA GLY A 90 4.10 3.33 6.42
C GLY A 90 3.07 3.79 7.45
N TYR A 91 2.93 3.03 8.54
CA TYR A 91 1.96 3.21 9.64
C TYR A 91 2.00 4.63 10.22
N GLY A 92 0.91 5.38 10.09
CA GLY A 92 0.62 6.56 10.91
C GLY A 92 0.50 7.89 10.15
N TYR A 93 1.40 8.18 9.21
CA TYR A 93 1.41 9.48 8.49
C TYR A 93 0.94 9.37 7.02
N ARG A 94 0.68 8.16 6.51
CA ARG A 94 0.37 7.91 5.08
C ARG A 94 -1.10 7.69 4.74
N SER A 95 -2.03 7.61 5.68
CA SER A 95 -3.47 7.51 5.34
C SER A 95 -3.92 8.68 4.46
N ARG A 96 -3.46 9.90 4.78
CA ARG A 96 -3.71 11.11 3.97
C ARG A 96 -3.10 11.02 2.56
N ARG A 97 -1.94 10.35 2.40
CA ARG A 97 -1.30 10.13 1.09
C ARG A 97 -2.04 9.07 0.26
N ALA A 98 -2.58 8.04 0.90
CA ALA A 98 -3.43 7.05 0.22
C ALA A 98 -4.74 7.67 -0.28
N VAL A 99 -5.35 8.54 0.52
CA VAL A 99 -6.53 9.33 0.10
C VAL A 99 -6.19 10.27 -1.05
N LEU A 100 -5.06 10.99 -0.97
CA LEU A 100 -4.59 11.84 -2.08
C LEU A 100 -4.31 11.02 -3.35
N ALA A 101 -3.71 9.83 -3.22
CA ALA A 101 -3.48 8.93 -4.35
C ALA A 101 -4.80 8.43 -4.96
N LEU A 102 -5.80 8.10 -4.13
CA LEU A 102 -7.14 7.75 -4.60
C LEU A 102 -7.78 8.89 -5.38
N VAL A 103 -7.73 10.12 -4.85
CA VAL A 103 -8.23 11.31 -5.56
C VAL A 103 -7.52 11.48 -6.91
N LEU A 104 -6.20 11.28 -6.96
CA LEU A 104 -5.43 11.39 -8.20
C LEU A 104 -5.80 10.28 -9.22
N VAL A 105 -6.06 9.05 -8.76
CA VAL A 105 -6.57 7.96 -9.60
C VAL A 105 -7.96 8.32 -10.16
N LEU A 106 -8.84 8.91 -9.36
CA LEU A 106 -10.15 9.36 -9.84
C LEU A 106 -10.05 10.52 -10.85
N MET A 107 -9.16 11.48 -10.62
CA MET A 107 -8.91 12.59 -11.55
C MET A 107 -8.34 12.09 -12.88
N THR A 108 -7.44 11.10 -12.84
CA THR A 108 -6.89 10.48 -14.07
C THR A 108 -7.94 9.65 -14.80
N ALA A 109 -8.84 8.96 -14.10
CA ALA A 109 -9.99 8.27 -14.69
C ALA A 109 -10.94 9.25 -15.42
N ALA A 110 -11.27 10.37 -14.78
CA ALA A 110 -12.10 11.42 -15.38
C ALA A 110 -11.41 12.03 -16.62
N GLY A 111 -10.11 12.29 -16.54
CA GLY A 111 -9.31 12.77 -17.68
C GLY A 111 -9.26 11.78 -18.86
N LEU A 112 -9.16 10.48 -18.58
CA LEU A 112 -9.22 9.42 -19.59
C LEU A 112 -10.57 9.37 -20.31
N GLY A 113 -11.67 9.55 -19.57
CA GLY A 113 -13.01 9.66 -20.14
C GLY A 113 -13.17 10.86 -21.07
N VAL A 114 -12.68 12.03 -20.66
CA VAL A 114 -12.65 13.24 -21.51
C VAL A 114 -11.76 13.03 -22.75
N ALA A 115 -10.56 12.50 -22.57
CA ALA A 115 -9.65 12.23 -23.69
C ALA A 115 -10.27 11.26 -24.72
N ALA A 116 -11.01 10.24 -24.27
CA ALA A 116 -11.72 9.32 -25.15
C ALA A 116 -12.82 10.03 -25.96
N GLY A 117 -13.54 10.99 -25.36
CA GLY A 117 -14.55 11.78 -26.07
C GLY A 117 -13.98 12.74 -27.13
N HIS A 118 -12.74 13.20 -26.94
CA HIS A 118 -12.06 14.12 -27.86
C HIS A 118 -11.18 13.43 -28.92
N THR A 119 -10.98 12.11 -28.83
CA THR A 119 -10.13 11.36 -29.77
C THR A 119 -10.97 10.84 -30.94
N PRO A 120 -10.76 11.32 -32.18
CA PRO A 120 -11.48 10.84 -33.35
C PRO A 120 -10.91 9.51 -33.86
N LEU A 121 -11.78 8.60 -34.30
CA LEU A 121 -11.42 7.36 -35.01
C LEU A 121 -11.65 7.45 -36.52
N GLY A 122 -12.34 8.48 -36.97
CA GLY A 122 -12.74 8.70 -38.35
C GLY A 122 -13.69 9.89 -38.45
N PRO A 123 -14.20 10.22 -39.65
CA PRO A 123 -15.14 11.32 -39.84
C PRO A 123 -16.40 11.10 -38.98
N GLY A 124 -16.60 11.94 -37.96
CA GLY A 124 -17.76 11.88 -37.07
C GLY A 124 -17.77 10.75 -36.03
N ARG A 125 -16.70 9.95 -35.90
CA ARG A 125 -16.61 8.86 -34.89
C ARG A 125 -15.57 9.17 -33.82
N TYR A 126 -15.92 8.96 -32.55
CA TYR A 126 -15.08 9.21 -31.38
C TYR A 126 -14.95 7.97 -30.49
N VAL A 127 -13.91 7.90 -29.66
CA VAL A 127 -13.63 6.69 -28.85
C VAL A 127 -14.69 6.50 -27.77
N ALA A 128 -15.17 7.58 -27.18
CA ALA A 128 -16.39 7.58 -26.39
C ALA A 128 -17.54 8.10 -27.26
N ALA A 129 -18.44 7.21 -27.66
CA ALA A 129 -19.61 7.53 -28.47
C ALA A 129 -20.88 7.01 -27.81
N ARG A 130 -22.02 7.63 -28.13
CA ARG A 130 -23.30 7.12 -27.63
C ARG A 130 -23.60 5.74 -28.18
N THR A 131 -24.01 4.83 -27.29
CA THR A 131 -24.39 3.46 -27.66
C THR A 131 -25.67 3.46 -28.49
N THR A 132 -25.96 2.37 -29.18
CA THR A 132 -27.19 2.18 -29.98
C THR A 132 -28.48 2.21 -29.15
N GLN A 133 -28.40 2.31 -27.83
CA GLN A 133 -29.54 2.53 -26.94
C GLN A 133 -29.90 4.02 -26.75
N ALA A 134 -29.05 4.95 -27.22
CA ALA A 134 -29.33 6.36 -27.19
C ALA A 134 -30.26 6.79 -28.34
N HIS A 135 -30.98 7.90 -28.14
CA HIS A 135 -31.91 8.46 -29.12
C HIS A 135 -31.22 8.99 -30.40
N ASP A 136 -29.89 9.15 -30.37
CA ASP A 136 -29.06 9.65 -31.46
C ASP A 136 -27.69 8.92 -31.45
N PRO A 137 -27.56 7.77 -32.16
CA PRO A 137 -26.33 7.00 -32.21
C PRO A 137 -25.19 7.79 -32.89
N ASP A 138 -23.94 7.53 -32.49
CA ASP A 138 -22.71 8.14 -33.07
C ASP A 138 -22.50 9.65 -32.81
N SER A 139 -23.32 10.28 -31.97
CA SER A 139 -23.09 11.66 -31.52
C SER A 139 -22.08 11.73 -30.36
N PRO A 140 -21.28 12.81 -30.24
CA PRO A 140 -20.32 12.97 -29.14
C PRO A 140 -21.06 13.07 -27.80
N CYS A 141 -20.58 12.31 -26.81
CA CYS A 141 -21.15 12.33 -25.46
C CYS A 141 -20.88 13.68 -24.78
N SER A 142 -21.79 14.12 -23.91
CA SER A 142 -21.58 15.32 -23.09
C SER A 142 -20.43 15.13 -22.10
N LEU A 143 -19.84 16.23 -21.61
CA LEU A 143 -18.69 16.19 -20.69
C LEU A 143 -19.00 15.42 -19.39
N VAL A 144 -20.24 15.49 -18.91
CA VAL A 144 -20.70 14.72 -17.74
C VAL A 144 -20.79 13.22 -18.05
N GLU A 145 -21.26 12.86 -19.25
CA GLU A 145 -21.31 11.46 -19.71
C GLU A 145 -19.90 10.89 -19.93
N GLN A 146 -18.97 11.68 -20.47
CA GLN A 146 -17.57 11.30 -20.66
C GLN A 146 -16.87 11.00 -19.32
N VAL A 147 -17.11 11.85 -18.30
CA VAL A 147 -16.60 11.61 -16.95
C VAL A 147 -17.27 10.38 -16.31
N GLY A 148 -18.58 10.21 -16.52
CA GLY A 148 -19.35 9.07 -16.03
C GLY A 148 -18.82 7.73 -16.53
N VAL A 149 -18.50 7.60 -17.82
CA VAL A 149 -17.92 6.37 -18.41
C VAL A 149 -16.58 6.01 -17.79
N GLY A 150 -15.72 7.00 -17.53
CA GLY A 150 -14.43 6.78 -16.87
C GLY A 150 -14.58 6.28 -15.42
N ILE A 151 -15.57 6.80 -14.70
CA ILE A 151 -15.85 6.43 -13.30
C ILE A 151 -16.52 5.05 -13.23
N ASP A 152 -17.58 4.80 -14.00
CA ASP A 152 -18.33 3.52 -14.02
C ASP A 152 -17.42 2.34 -14.36
N ARG A 153 -16.47 2.51 -15.27
CA ARG A 153 -15.50 1.45 -15.64
C ARG A 153 -14.45 1.18 -14.55
N SER A 154 -14.27 2.10 -13.60
CA SER A 154 -13.24 2.02 -12.55
C SER A 154 -13.78 1.66 -11.16
N VAL A 155 -15.10 1.68 -10.98
CA VAL A 155 -15.77 1.35 -9.72
C VAL A 155 -16.82 0.27 -10.00
N PRO A 156 -16.58 -1.01 -9.69
CA PRO A 156 -17.50 -2.10 -10.02
C PRO A 156 -18.64 -2.21 -8.99
N LEU A 157 -18.82 -1.22 -8.12
CA LEU A 157 -19.90 -1.17 -7.14
C LEU A 157 -21.12 -0.53 -7.80
N ALA A 158 -21.90 -1.41 -8.41
CA ALA A 158 -23.17 -1.19 -9.10
C ALA A 158 -23.04 -0.58 -10.51
N PRO A 159 -23.69 -1.19 -11.53
CA PRO A 159 -24.10 -0.46 -12.70
C PRO A 159 -25.18 0.53 -12.23
N MET A 160 -24.77 1.65 -11.66
CA MET A 160 -25.59 2.85 -11.69
C MET A 160 -25.85 3.07 -13.18
N GLY A 161 -27.08 2.90 -13.65
CA GLY A 161 -27.47 2.87 -15.08
C GLY A 161 -27.26 4.19 -15.83
N ILE A 162 -26.25 4.96 -15.45
CA ILE A 162 -25.75 6.20 -16.04
C ILE A 162 -24.90 5.87 -17.28
N GLY A 163 -24.17 4.74 -17.29
CA GLY A 163 -23.35 4.28 -18.43
C GLY A 163 -24.11 3.70 -19.64
N ASN A 164 -25.43 3.58 -19.61
CA ASN A 164 -26.17 2.87 -20.67
C ASN A 164 -26.26 3.64 -22.00
N ARG A 165 -25.84 4.91 -22.01
CA ARG A 165 -25.98 5.80 -23.18
C ARG A 165 -24.67 6.15 -23.86
N CYS A 166 -23.51 5.96 -23.22
CA CYS A 166 -22.19 6.27 -23.76
C CYS A 166 -21.20 5.15 -23.39
N ASP A 167 -20.48 4.61 -24.37
CA ASP A 167 -19.50 3.54 -24.11
C ASP A 167 -18.22 3.72 -24.95
N LEU A 168 -17.16 3.04 -24.54
CA LEU A 168 -15.87 3.03 -25.23
C LEU A 168 -15.90 2.06 -26.41
N ASP A 169 -15.69 2.56 -27.64
CA ASP A 169 -15.65 1.74 -28.85
C ASP A 169 -14.38 0.87 -28.89
N THR A 170 -14.53 -0.43 -28.59
CA THR A 170 -13.44 -1.42 -28.57
C THR A 170 -13.09 -2.02 -29.93
N SER A 171 -13.82 -1.63 -31.00
CA SER A 171 -13.56 -2.11 -32.36
C SER A 171 -12.24 -1.58 -32.94
N SER A 172 -11.63 -0.58 -32.29
CA SER A 172 -10.39 0.05 -32.74
C SER A 172 -9.20 -0.17 -31.81
N PRO A 173 -7.96 -0.11 -32.33
CA PRO A 173 -6.75 -0.17 -31.51
C PRO A 173 -6.69 0.97 -30.48
N ALA A 174 -7.18 2.17 -30.83
CA ALA A 174 -7.23 3.31 -29.94
C ALA A 174 -8.14 3.03 -28.73
N GLY A 175 -9.37 2.56 -28.98
CA GLY A 175 -10.31 2.24 -27.90
C GLY A 175 -9.87 1.09 -27.00
N GLN A 176 -9.16 0.10 -27.54
CA GLN A 176 -8.55 -0.96 -26.74
C GLN A 176 -7.51 -0.41 -25.73
N VAL A 177 -6.73 0.60 -26.10
CA VAL A 177 -5.79 1.27 -25.18
C VAL A 177 -6.54 1.98 -24.05
N PHE A 178 -7.65 2.65 -24.34
CA PHE A 178 -8.48 3.28 -23.30
C PHE A 178 -9.11 2.26 -22.35
N VAL A 179 -9.53 1.10 -22.85
CA VAL A 179 -10.04 0.00 -22.01
C VAL A 179 -8.94 -0.61 -21.16
N ALA A 180 -7.75 -0.85 -21.72
CA ALA A 180 -6.61 -1.34 -20.96
C ALA A 180 -6.21 -0.35 -19.86
N ALA A 181 -6.21 0.96 -20.15
CA ALA A 181 -5.96 2.00 -19.16
C ALA A 181 -7.03 2.01 -18.04
N ALA A 182 -8.30 1.83 -18.39
CA ALA A 182 -9.39 1.69 -17.42
C ALA A 182 -9.18 0.48 -16.50
N TRP A 183 -8.75 -0.67 -17.01
CA TRP A 183 -8.41 -1.84 -16.20
C TRP A 183 -7.23 -1.59 -15.25
N VAL A 184 -6.19 -0.86 -15.68
CA VAL A 184 -5.08 -0.48 -14.80
C VAL A 184 -5.57 0.41 -13.65
N LEU A 185 -6.40 1.41 -13.95
CA LEU A 185 -6.99 2.29 -12.93
C LEU A 185 -7.91 1.51 -11.97
N GLN A 186 -8.65 0.54 -12.48
CA GLN A 186 -9.49 -0.35 -11.65
C GLN A 186 -8.67 -1.11 -10.60
N VAL A 187 -7.53 -1.69 -11.02
CA VAL A 187 -6.62 -2.40 -10.10
C VAL A 187 -6.01 -1.41 -9.10
N LEU A 188 -5.56 -0.24 -9.55
CA LEU A 188 -5.02 0.80 -8.67
C LEU A 188 -6.05 1.26 -7.63
N PHE A 189 -7.30 1.49 -8.02
CA PHE A 189 -8.38 1.86 -7.12
C PHE A 189 -8.58 0.81 -6.02
N TRP A 190 -8.69 -0.47 -6.38
CA TRP A 190 -8.85 -1.55 -5.39
C TRP A 190 -7.65 -1.71 -4.46
N THR A 191 -6.43 -1.61 -4.99
CA THR A 191 -5.22 -1.69 -4.15
C THR A 191 -5.15 -0.57 -3.13
N LEU A 192 -5.53 0.66 -3.52
CA LEU A 192 -5.54 1.80 -2.61
C LEU A 192 -6.72 1.75 -1.62
N ALA A 193 -7.90 1.31 -2.06
CA ALA A 193 -9.07 1.15 -1.20
C ALA A 193 -8.82 0.11 -0.10
N THR A 194 -8.27 -1.05 -0.47
CA THR A 194 -7.91 -2.11 0.49
C THR A 194 -6.81 -1.65 1.45
N LEU A 195 -5.82 -0.90 0.97
CA LEU A 195 -4.82 -0.27 1.83
C LEU A 195 -5.46 0.70 2.83
N ALA A 196 -6.36 1.57 2.38
CA ALA A 196 -7.00 2.55 3.25
C ALA A 196 -7.80 1.86 4.38
N ILE A 197 -8.55 0.81 4.04
CA ILE A 197 -9.29 -0.03 5.01
C ILE A 197 -8.33 -0.69 5.99
N ALA A 198 -7.25 -1.31 5.51
CA ALA A 198 -6.25 -1.97 6.35
C ALA A 198 -5.53 -0.98 7.28
N GLY A 199 -5.24 0.23 6.79
CA GLY A 199 -4.68 1.32 7.58
C GLY A 199 -5.62 1.78 8.70
N TYR A 200 -6.91 1.92 8.41
CA TYR A 200 -7.93 2.27 9.42
C TYR A 200 -8.10 1.18 10.48
N LEU A 201 -8.18 -0.08 10.08
CA LEU A 201 -8.24 -1.23 11.00
C LEU A 201 -6.97 -1.38 11.85
N GLY A 202 -5.81 -0.99 11.31
CA GLY A 202 -4.55 -0.92 12.06
C GLY A 202 -4.56 0.15 13.15
N LEU A 203 -5.23 1.28 12.92
CA LEU A 203 -5.39 2.35 13.91
C LEU A 203 -6.32 1.93 15.05
N ILE A 204 -7.46 1.29 14.75
CA ILE A 204 -8.43 0.84 15.76
C ILE A 204 -7.79 -0.16 16.72
N ARG A 205 -7.04 -1.14 16.19
CA ARG A 205 -6.39 -2.18 17.01
C ARG A 205 -5.36 -1.61 17.99
N LYS A 206 -4.76 -0.46 17.65
CA LYS A 206 -3.80 0.23 18.50
C LYS A 206 -4.47 1.07 19.59
N ALA A 207 -5.69 1.55 19.33
CA ALA A 207 -6.49 2.30 20.29
C ALA A 207 -7.22 1.40 21.31
N GLY A 208 -7.43 0.12 20.97
CA GLY A 208 -8.13 -0.86 21.82
C GLY A 208 -7.23 -1.78 22.65
N ALA A 209 -5.91 -1.59 22.68
CA ALA A 209 -5.04 -2.36 23.57
C ALA A 209 -5.17 -1.80 25.00
N PRO A 210 -5.70 -2.56 25.98
CA PRO A 210 -5.73 -2.11 27.36
C PRO A 210 -4.29 -1.94 27.85
N GLY A 211 -4.00 -0.75 28.40
CA GLY A 211 -2.76 -0.43 29.11
C GLY A 211 -2.69 -1.11 30.47
#